data_AF-A0A4Q9B086-F1
#
_entry.id   AF-A0A4Q9B086-F1
#
_cell.length_a   1.000
_cell.length_b   1.000
_cell.length_c   1.000
_cell.angle_alpha   90.00
_cell.angle_beta   90.00
_cell.angle_gamma   90.00
#
_symmetry.space_group_name_H-M   'P 1'
#
loop_
_entity.id
_entity.type
_entity.pdbx_description
1 polymer ?
#
loop_
_entity_poly.entity_id
_entity_poly.type
_entity_poly.pdbx_seq_one_letter_code
_entity_poly.pdbx_strand_id
1 'polypeptide(L)'
;MEKILLLLGLLVMAYNVFHGLRLRRAVPGGIVGERGGQLLFLIGFFALAYLLVLLLTWGEPSSLPLLLLSLILLLGAVFVQLVLRLLEAIVAAL
;
A
#
# COMPACT_ATOMS: atom_id res chain seq x y z
N MET A 1 -17.95 10.67 -4.48
CA MET A 1 -17.68 9.63 -3.44
C MET A 1 -16.35 8.93 -3.71
N GLU A 2 -16.01 8.71 -4.97
CA GLU A 2 -14.77 8.15 -5.52
C GLU A 2 -13.50 8.84 -4.98
N LYS A 3 -13.50 10.18 -4.91
CA LYS A 3 -12.36 10.95 -4.39
C LYS A 3 -12.06 10.63 -2.92
N ILE A 4 -13.09 10.37 -2.13
CA ILE A 4 -12.95 9.95 -0.72
C ILE A 4 -12.34 8.55 -0.68
N LEU A 5 -12.79 7.63 -1.54
CA LEU A 5 -12.22 6.28 -1.65
C LEU A 5 -10.74 6.30 -2.08
N LEU A 6 -10.38 7.15 -3.05
CA LEU A 6 -9.00 7.35 -3.48
C LEU A 6 -8.13 7.91 -2.36
N LEU A 7 -8.59 8.95 -1.67
CA LEU A 7 -7.89 9.52 -0.51
C LEU A 7 -7.70 8.47 0.59
N LEU A 8 -8.74 7.69 0.89
CA LEU A 8 -8.68 6.66 1.92
C LEU A 8 -7.72 5.53 1.52
N GLY A 9 -7.78 5.07 0.25
CA GLY A 9 -6.83 4.10 -0.29
C GLY A 9 -5.38 4.60 -0.24
N LEU A 10 -5.14 5.86 -0.57
CA LEU A 10 -3.82 6.49 -0.47
C LEU A 10 -3.33 6.56 0.98
N LEU A 11 -4.18 6.96 1.93
CA LEU A 11 -3.82 7.01 3.35
C LEU A 11 -3.48 5.63 3.91
N VAL A 12 -4.26 4.61 3.56
CA VAL A 12 -3.96 3.22 3.95
C VAL A 12 -2.64 2.75 3.34
N MET A 13 -2.40 3.04 2.06
CA MET A 13 -1.14 2.67 1.41
C MET A 13 0.07 3.40 2.02
N ALA A 14 -0.07 4.68 2.35
CA ALA A 14 0.96 5.43 3.04
C ALA A 14 1.25 4.82 4.43
N TYR A 15 0.21 4.47 5.20
CA TYR A 15 0.36 3.72 6.45
C TYR A 15 1.14 2.41 6.24
N ASN A 16 0.83 1.66 5.17
CA ASN A 16 1.52 0.41 4.86
C ASN A 16 3.01 0.62 4.57
N VAL A 17 3.40 1.73 3.90
CA VAL A 17 4.81 2.07 3.69
C VAL A 17 5.51 2.28 5.04
N PHE A 18 4.91 3.06 5.95
CA PHE A 18 5.47 3.27 7.29
C PHE A 18 5.56 1.96 8.08
N HIS A 19 4.51 1.13 8.00
CA HIS A 19 4.46 -0.17 8.65
C HIS A 19 5.57 -1.10 8.14
N GLY A 20 5.73 -1.20 6.82
CA GLY A 20 6.78 -2.01 6.20
C GLY A 20 8.19 -1.50 6.50
N LEU A 21 8.41 -0.18 6.59
CA LEU A 21 9.68 0.41 7.03
C LEU A 21 10.00 0.04 8.49
N ARG A 22 8.99 0.06 9.37
CA ARG A 22 9.14 -0.36 10.77
C ARG A 22 9.46 -1.85 10.87
N LEU A 23 8.74 -2.70 10.12
CA LEU A 23 8.96 -4.13 10.09
C LEU A 23 10.39 -4.46 9.61
N ARG A 24 10.86 -3.80 8.54
CA ARG A 24 12.23 -3.96 8.03
C ARG A 24 13.31 -3.67 9.08
N ARG A 25 13.06 -2.75 10.02
CA ARG A 25 14.01 -2.45 11.12
C ARG A 25 14.01 -3.51 12.22
N ALA A 26 12.92 -4.25 12.37
CA ALA A 26 12.77 -5.28 13.40
C ALA A 26 13.20 -6.67 12.92
N VAL A 27 13.25 -6.90 11.60
CA VAL A 27 13.62 -8.20 11.00
C VAL A 27 15.14 -8.44 11.09
N PRO A 28 15.60 -9.56 11.66
CA PRO A 28 17.01 -9.94 11.62
C PRO A 28 17.46 -10.14 10.16
N GLY A 29 18.67 -9.69 9.84
CA GLY A 29 19.22 -9.74 8.47
C GLY A 29 19.23 -11.16 7.88
N GLY A 30 19.34 -11.26 6.54
CA GLY A 30 19.28 -12.52 5.80
C GLY A 30 18.25 -12.48 4.67
N ILE A 31 17.85 -13.64 4.16
CA ILE A 31 16.93 -13.76 3.01
C ILE A 31 15.58 -13.06 3.29
N VAL A 32 15.07 -13.15 4.53
CA VAL A 32 13.82 -12.50 4.94
C VAL A 32 13.94 -10.97 4.88
N GLY A 33 15.08 -10.41 5.28
CA GLY A 33 15.37 -8.98 5.20
C GLY A 33 15.52 -8.47 3.76
N GLU A 34 16.21 -9.23 2.89
CA GLU A 34 16.38 -8.88 1.47
C GLU A 34 15.05 -8.92 0.71
N ARG A 35 14.28 -10.02 0.85
CA ARG A 35 12.97 -10.18 0.21
C ARG A 35 11.95 -9.19 0.78
N GLY A 36 12.00 -8.93 2.10
CA GLY A 36 11.20 -7.88 2.73
C GLY A 36 11.55 -6.48 2.21
N GLY A 37 12.82 -6.22 1.90
CA GLY A 37 13.26 -4.99 1.26
C GLY A 37 12.69 -4.79 -0.16
N GLN A 38 12.68 -5.85 -0.97
CA GLN A 38 12.05 -5.83 -2.30
C GLN A 38 10.55 -5.57 -2.23
N LEU A 39 9.85 -6.22 -1.29
CA LEU A 39 8.44 -5.98 -1.06
C LEU A 39 8.19 -4.52 -0.63
N LEU A 40 8.99 -3.99 0.30
CA LEU A 40 8.87 -2.62 0.75
C LEU A 40 9.09 -1.60 -0.37
N PHE A 41 10.06 -1.86 -1.26
CA PHE A 41 10.27 -1.05 -2.45
C PHE A 41 9.02 -1.02 -3.34
N LEU A 42 8.40 -2.18 -3.58
CA LEU A 42 7.17 -2.27 -4.38
C LEU A 42 5.98 -1.57 -3.71
N ILE A 43 5.84 -1.68 -2.39
CA ILE A 43 4.81 -0.97 -1.62
C ILE A 43 5.00 0.55 -1.73
N GLY A 44 6.24 1.03 -1.65
CA GLY A 44 6.58 2.44 -1.89
C GLY A 44 6.20 2.90 -3.30
N PHE A 45 6.48 2.07 -4.31
CA PHE A 45 6.09 2.35 -5.70
C PHE A 45 4.57 2.42 -5.87
N PHE A 46 3.82 1.50 -5.22
CA PHE A 46 2.36 1.58 -5.21
C PHE A 46 1.84 2.86 -4.55
N ALA A 47 2.43 3.31 -3.43
CA ALA A 47 2.04 4.56 -2.80
C ALA A 47 2.23 5.77 -3.75
N LEU A 48 3.34 5.81 -4.48
CA LEU A 48 3.59 6.84 -5.50
C LEU A 48 2.58 6.77 -6.65
N ALA A 49 2.25 5.57 -7.12
CA ALA A 49 1.24 5.38 -8.15
C ALA A 49 -0.15 5.87 -7.69
N TYR A 50 -0.54 5.63 -6.43
CA TYR A 50 -1.80 6.09 -5.87
C TYR A 50 -1.84 7.62 -5.79
N LEU A 51 -0.73 8.23 -5.36
CA LEU A 51 -0.60 9.69 -5.35
C LEU A 51 -0.73 10.26 -6.76
N LEU A 52 -0.05 9.66 -7.73
CA LEU A 52 -0.13 10.08 -9.13
C LEU A 52 -1.56 9.97 -9.67
N VAL A 53 -2.25 8.86 -9.44
CA VAL A 53 -3.65 8.68 -9.83
C VAL A 53 -4.54 9.76 -9.19
N LEU A 54 -4.36 10.04 -7.90
CA LEU A 54 -5.14 11.07 -7.21
C LEU A 54 -4.92 12.46 -7.85
N LEU A 55 -3.68 12.84 -8.13
CA LEU A 55 -3.34 14.12 -8.74
C LEU A 55 -3.90 14.25 -10.16
N LEU A 56 -3.77 13.20 -10.98
CA LEU A 56 -4.26 13.19 -12.36
C LEU A 56 -5.79 13.18 -12.46
N THR A 57 -6.48 12.58 -11.50
CA THR A 57 -7.95 12.44 -11.52
C THR A 57 -8.69 13.47 -10.66
N TRP A 58 -7.97 14.40 -10.02
CA TRP A 58 -8.58 15.36 -9.08
C TRP A 58 -9.62 16.29 -9.74
N GLY A 59 -9.36 16.71 -10.98
CA GLY A 59 -10.24 17.58 -11.76
C GLY A 59 -11.31 16.84 -12.57
N GLU A 60 -11.22 15.53 -12.68
CA GLU A 60 -12.13 14.74 -13.52
C GLU A 60 -13.53 14.63 -12.90
N PRO A 61 -14.59 14.61 -13.74
CA PRO A 61 -15.95 14.35 -13.28
C PRO A 61 -16.09 12.92 -12.77
N SER A 62 -17.08 12.71 -11.89
CA SER A 62 -17.44 11.36 -11.44
C SER A 62 -17.83 10.50 -12.65
N SER A 63 -17.27 9.30 -12.71
CA SER A 63 -17.52 8.33 -13.76
C SER A 63 -17.37 6.91 -13.20
N LEU A 64 -18.06 5.95 -13.80
CA LEU A 64 -17.98 4.54 -13.40
C LEU A 64 -16.54 3.97 -13.44
N PRO A 65 -15.68 4.30 -14.42
CA PRO A 65 -14.27 3.91 -14.40
C PRO A 65 -13.51 4.47 -13.19
N LEU A 66 -13.75 5.74 -12.81
CA LEU A 66 -13.11 6.35 -11.65
C LEU A 66 -13.56 5.69 -10.34
N LEU A 67 -14.83 5.30 -10.25
CA LEU A 67 -15.36 4.54 -9.12
C LEU A 67 -14.68 3.17 -9.01
N LEU A 68 -14.62 2.40 -10.11
CA LEU A 68 -13.97 1.09 -10.15
C LEU A 68 -12.48 1.20 -9.81
N LEU A 69 -11.78 2.18 -10.37
CA LEU A 69 -10.39 2.48 -10.05
C LEU A 69 -10.22 2.76 -8.56
N SER A 70 -11.07 3.60 -7.97
CA SER A 70 -10.99 3.93 -6.54
C SER A 70 -11.21 2.72 -5.64
N LEU A 71 -12.11 1.80 -6.01
CA LEU A 71 -12.35 0.56 -5.29
C LEU A 71 -11.16 -0.39 -5.40
N ILE A 72 -10.60 -0.56 -6.60
CA ILE A 72 -9.43 -1.41 -6.83
C ILE A 72 -8.24 -0.91 -6.01
N LEU A 73 -8.01 0.40 -6.00
CA LEU A 73 -6.93 0.99 -5.21
C LEU A 73 -7.18 0.82 -3.71
N LEU A 74 -8.40 1.07 -3.23
CA LEU A 74 -8.71 0.83 -1.82
C LEU A 74 -8.48 -0.63 -1.40
N LEU A 75 -8.99 -1.58 -2.19
CA LEU A 75 -8.83 -3.01 -1.93
C LEU A 75 -7.36 -3.45 -2.03
N GLY A 76 -6.61 -2.90 -2.98
CA GLY A 76 -5.17 -3.13 -3.12
C GLY A 76 -4.39 -2.68 -1.88
N ALA A 77 -4.73 -1.52 -1.32
CA ALA A 77 -4.12 -1.05 -0.07
C ALA A 77 -4.46 -1.95 1.13
N VAL A 78 -5.70 -2.43 1.23
CA VAL A 78 -6.10 -3.39 2.26
C VAL A 78 -5.37 -4.72 2.09
N PHE A 79 -5.21 -5.21 0.86
CA PHE A 79 -4.46 -6.43 0.58
C PHE A 79 -3.00 -6.32 1.04
N VAL A 80 -2.33 -5.22 0.71
CA VAL A 80 -0.94 -4.97 1.16
C VAL A 80 -0.84 -4.96 2.69
N GLN A 81 -1.82 -4.36 3.38
CA GLN A 81 -1.86 -4.36 4.83
C GLN A 81 -1.95 -5.79 5.40
N LEU A 82 -2.77 -6.65 4.82
CA LEU A 82 -2.88 -8.06 5.23
C LEU A 82 -1.58 -8.82 4.98
N VAL A 83 -0.92 -8.58 3.84
CA VAL A 83 0.40 -9.19 3.54
C VAL A 83 1.46 -8.76 4.55
N LEU A 84 1.51 -7.48 4.91
CA LEU A 84 2.45 -7.00 5.92
C LEU A 84 2.20 -7.61 7.30
N ARG A 85 0.94 -7.77 7.70
CA ARG A 85 0.57 -8.46 8.95
C ARG A 85 0.94 -9.93 8.92
N LEU A 86 0.77 -10.61 7.78
CA LEU A 86 1.20 -11.99 7.62
C LEU A 86 2.73 -12.11 7.76
N LEU A 87 3.48 -11.19 7.15
CA LEU A 87 4.93 -11.17 7.30
C LEU A 87 5.36 -10.90 8.74
N GLU A 88 4.70 -9.98 9.43
CA GLU A 88 4.95 -9.72 10.85
C GLU A 88 4.70 -10.98 11.69
N ALA A 89 3.61 -11.70 11.46
CA ALA A 89 3.31 -12.96 12.15
C ALA A 89 4.34 -14.05 11.87
N ILE A 90 4.83 -14.15 10.62
CA ILE A 90 5.89 -15.10 10.25
C ILE A 90 7.20 -14.75 10.96
N VAL A 91 7.56 -13.47 10.99
CA VAL A 91 8.78 -12.99 11.66
C VAL A 91 8.72 -13.22 13.16
N ALA A 92 7.56 -13.01 13.79
CA ALA A 92 7.37 -13.25 15.21
C ALA A 92 7.39 -14.74 15.61
N ALA A 93 7.18 -15.64 14.65
CA ALA A 93 7.19 -17.09 14.86
C ALA A 93 8.58 -17.74 14.63
N LEU A 94 9.55 -16.98 14.10
CA LEU A 94 10.94 -17.38 13.90
C LEU A 94 11.80 -17.04 15.13
#